data_AF-A0A2E0TAN2-F1
#
_entry.id   AF-A0A2E0TAN2-F1
#
_cell.length_a   1.000
_cell.length_b   1.000
_cell.length_c   1.000
_cell.angle_alpha   90.00
_cell.angle_beta   90.00
_cell.angle_gamma   90.00
#
_symmetry.space_group_name_H-M   'P 1'
#
loop_
_entity.id
_entity.type
_entity.pdbx_description
1 polymer ?
#
loop_
_entity_poly.entity_id
_entity_poly.type
_entity_poly.pdbx_seq_one_letter_code
_entity_poly.pdbx_strand_id
1 'polypeptide(L)'
;MLSRALPSLCALALSGCFYNSAWHQQAVSERRVAESATPERVEVATRAERRRRPLRLRAYISPRYRGEVSGAMAHVEDLVDRASELTEEALGAGLVVAEVVRWELDAEEEIGASLDRLQALDPAEDVDLVVGFVGSLAMVETSIEQLGRAQLLGRHMVMRAPNDAVEGRAIERSFSRLSREEKLRLRRRRKDHRELVVFLHELGHTLGAIHVRDPGALMHARYSEDVDTFSSPTLALIRATLEERVAPPEERDPQRLAESLRAVLETQEIAFHPSDHAQMLEGLEGWVAAMAQASAAEASRAAEAPAAASTAAEPPPASALAGLDEEEARRFRAAKALADGGDVRGAWDALAPLVEARTDHYAVQELACELTMSGLRAHPAREACQRMVELATQPSGS
;
A
#
# COMPACT_ATOMS: atom_id res chain seq x y z
N MET A 1 39.36 55.72 74.99
CA MET A 1 38.44 56.26 73.97
C MET A 1 39.08 56.06 72.60
N LEU A 2 38.32 55.47 71.67
CA LEU A 2 38.51 55.42 70.21
C LEU A 2 39.68 54.56 69.68
N SER A 3 39.56 53.77 68.61
CA SER A 3 38.45 53.05 67.98
C SER A 3 39.14 52.14 66.96
N ARG A 4 39.02 50.81 67.09
CA ARG A 4 39.57 49.85 66.11
C ARG A 4 38.50 49.60 65.05
N ALA A 5 38.75 50.01 63.81
CA ALA A 5 37.93 49.66 62.67
C ALA A 5 38.55 48.46 61.93
N LEU A 6 37.96 47.28 62.08
CA LEU A 6 38.20 46.13 61.20
C LEU A 6 37.37 46.30 59.92
N PRO A 7 37.93 46.12 58.71
CA PRO A 7 37.13 45.96 57.52
C PRO A 7 36.61 44.51 57.49
N SER A 8 35.29 44.36 57.58
CA SER A 8 34.59 43.12 57.27
C SER A 8 34.67 42.86 55.76
N LEU A 9 35.47 41.87 55.36
CA LEU A 9 35.39 41.27 54.03
C LEU A 9 34.08 40.45 53.94
N CYS A 10 33.04 41.04 53.36
CA CYS A 10 31.90 40.30 52.86
C CYS A 10 32.32 39.54 51.59
N ALA A 11 32.75 38.28 51.75
CA ALA A 11 32.85 37.35 50.63
C ALA A 11 31.44 36.95 50.18
N LEU A 12 30.88 37.71 49.23
CA LEU A 12 29.73 37.27 48.44
C LEU A 12 30.17 36.08 47.60
N ALA A 13 29.96 34.87 48.12
CA ALA A 13 29.98 33.65 47.35
C ALA A 13 28.82 33.73 46.35
N LEU A 14 29.08 34.33 45.18
CA LEU A 14 28.28 34.18 43.99
C LEU A 14 28.36 32.69 43.62
N SER A 15 27.45 31.90 44.19
CA SER A 15 27.00 30.63 43.63
C SER A 15 26.31 30.95 42.30
N GLY A 16 27.13 31.32 41.30
CA GLY A 16 26.73 31.39 39.93
C GLY A 16 26.31 29.98 39.55
N CYS A 17 25.01 29.78 39.38
CA CYS A 17 24.50 28.67 38.61
C CYS A 17 25.15 28.78 37.24
N PHE A 18 26.26 28.07 37.02
CA PHE A 18 26.92 27.96 35.73
C PHE A 18 25.99 27.16 34.81
N TYR A 19 24.97 27.84 34.31
CA TYR A 19 24.18 27.39 33.18
C TYR A 19 25.15 27.23 32.03
N ASN A 20 25.57 25.99 31.78
CA ASN A 20 26.57 25.69 30.78
C ASN A 20 25.92 25.89 29.40
N SER A 21 26.17 27.07 28.81
CA SER A 21 25.64 27.47 27.51
C SER A 21 25.99 26.45 26.41
N ALA A 22 27.07 25.69 26.56
CA ALA A 22 27.46 24.63 25.62
C ALA A 22 26.44 23.47 25.60
N TRP A 23 25.85 23.11 26.75
CA TRP A 23 24.84 22.04 26.81
C TRP A 23 23.57 22.43 26.07
N HIS A 24 23.09 23.67 26.27
CA HIS A 24 21.94 24.19 25.55
C HIS A 24 22.22 24.33 24.04
N GLN A 25 23.41 24.80 23.65
CA GLN A 25 23.81 24.90 22.25
C GLN A 25 23.85 23.52 21.56
N GLN A 26 24.34 22.49 22.25
CA GLN A 26 24.34 21.12 21.73
C GLN A 26 22.92 20.55 21.58
N ALA A 27 22.04 20.77 22.56
CA ALA A 27 20.64 20.34 22.47
C ALA A 27 19.90 21.03 21.31
N VAL A 28 20.11 22.34 21.13
CA VAL A 28 19.55 23.08 19.99
C VAL A 28 20.12 22.57 18.67
N SER A 29 21.42 22.28 18.60
CA SER A 29 22.05 21.71 17.41
C SER A 29 21.48 20.34 17.07
N GLU A 30 21.35 19.43 18.04
CA GLU A 30 20.74 18.10 17.81
C GLU A 30 19.30 18.23 17.33
N ARG A 31 18.51 19.15 17.91
CA ARG A 31 17.14 19.37 17.45
C ARG A 31 17.07 19.86 16.01
N ARG A 32 17.96 20.78 15.60
CA ARG A 32 18.04 21.21 14.18
C ARG A 32 18.44 20.07 13.24
N VAL A 33 19.38 19.22 13.65
CA VAL A 33 19.75 18.03 12.85
C VAL A 33 18.59 17.04 12.78
N ALA A 34 17.81 16.88 13.84
CA ALA A 34 16.63 16.03 13.85
C ALA A 34 15.50 16.60 12.98
N GLU A 35 15.36 17.92 12.93
CA GLU A 35 14.44 18.61 12.02
C GLU A 35 14.85 18.37 10.56
N SER A 36 16.14 18.50 10.22
CA SER A 36 16.62 18.15 8.87
C SER A 36 16.60 16.67 8.55
N ALA A 37 16.57 15.80 9.57
CA ALA A 37 16.44 14.34 9.41
C ALA A 37 14.99 13.86 9.45
N THR A 38 14.04 14.79 9.56
CA THR A 38 12.62 14.52 9.39
C THR A 38 12.34 14.48 7.90
N PRO A 39 11.78 13.39 7.36
CA PRO A 39 11.53 13.29 5.94
C PRO A 39 10.62 14.40 5.43
N GLU A 40 10.84 14.78 4.18
CA GLU A 40 9.91 15.61 3.45
C GLU A 40 8.56 14.91 3.29
N ARG A 41 7.52 15.70 3.04
CA ARG A 41 6.20 15.15 2.78
C ARG A 41 6.17 14.73 1.32
N VAL A 42 5.67 13.54 1.03
CA VAL A 42 5.38 13.16 -0.35
C VAL A 42 4.22 14.01 -0.88
N GLU A 43 4.46 14.74 -1.96
CA GLU A 43 3.54 15.68 -2.59
C GLU A 43 3.26 15.32 -4.06
N VAL A 44 2.25 15.97 -4.64
CA VAL A 44 1.89 15.82 -6.05
C VAL A 44 2.28 17.07 -6.82
N ALA A 45 3.38 17.00 -7.57
CA ALA A 45 3.85 18.12 -8.38
C ALA A 45 2.89 18.48 -9.53
N THR A 46 2.16 17.50 -10.08
CA THR A 46 1.23 17.72 -11.20
C THR A 46 -0.02 16.89 -11.04
N ARG A 47 -1.17 17.56 -11.00
CA ARG A 47 -2.47 16.91 -10.88
C ARG A 47 -2.91 16.26 -12.19
N ALA A 48 -3.69 15.20 -12.08
CA ALA A 48 -4.34 14.60 -13.23
C ALA A 48 -5.53 15.44 -13.72
N GLU A 49 -5.64 15.56 -15.05
CA GLU A 49 -6.76 16.24 -15.69
C GLU A 49 -7.98 15.32 -15.86
N ARG A 50 -7.75 14.01 -15.94
CA ARG A 50 -8.77 12.99 -16.22
C ARG A 50 -8.86 12.01 -15.05
N ARG A 51 -10.07 11.82 -14.54
CA ARG A 51 -10.40 10.73 -13.61
C ARG A 51 -10.47 9.40 -14.35
N ARG A 52 -9.95 8.36 -13.71
CA ARG A 52 -9.88 6.97 -14.17
C ARG A 52 -10.52 6.08 -13.12
N ARG A 53 -10.87 4.84 -13.50
CA ARG A 53 -11.31 3.85 -12.51
C ARG A 53 -10.16 3.55 -11.54
N PRO A 54 -10.44 3.20 -10.28
CA PRO A 54 -9.41 2.76 -9.36
C PRO A 54 -8.77 1.45 -9.83
N LEU A 55 -7.51 1.24 -9.45
CA LEU A 55 -6.78 -0.01 -9.63
C LEU A 55 -7.09 -0.95 -8.47
N ARG A 56 -7.52 -2.17 -8.79
CA ARG A 56 -7.78 -3.24 -7.82
C ARG A 56 -6.48 -3.94 -7.47
N LEU A 57 -6.20 -4.08 -6.19
CA LEU A 57 -4.97 -4.68 -5.67
C LEU A 57 -5.28 -5.88 -4.78
N ARG A 58 -4.60 -7.00 -4.98
CA ARG A 58 -4.55 -8.11 -4.02
C ARG A 58 -3.23 -8.10 -3.26
N ALA A 59 -3.31 -8.13 -1.93
CA ALA A 59 -2.14 -8.10 -1.06
C ALA A 59 -1.85 -9.49 -0.46
N TYR A 60 -0.63 -9.98 -0.57
CA TYR A 60 -0.16 -11.24 0.00
C TYR A 60 0.81 -10.97 1.15
N ILE A 61 0.47 -11.36 2.38
CA ILE A 61 1.31 -11.05 3.55
C ILE A 61 1.97 -12.32 4.08
N SER A 62 3.30 -12.35 4.10
CA SER A 62 4.11 -13.46 4.61
C SER A 62 4.00 -13.66 6.13
N PRO A 63 4.40 -14.82 6.70
CA PRO A 63 4.35 -15.06 8.13
C PRO A 63 5.28 -14.13 8.91
N ARG A 64 6.47 -13.82 8.37
CA ARG A 64 7.44 -12.96 9.04
C ARG A 64 7.00 -11.49 9.02
N TYR A 65 6.43 -10.99 7.93
CA TYR A 65 5.84 -9.65 7.91
C TYR A 65 4.75 -9.52 9.00
N ARG A 66 3.86 -10.52 9.14
CA ARG A 66 2.85 -10.56 10.21
C ARG A 66 3.45 -10.57 11.62
N GLY A 67 4.62 -11.19 11.79
CA GLY A 67 5.35 -11.22 13.06
C GLY A 67 6.06 -9.91 13.40
N GLU A 68 6.48 -9.14 12.40
CA GLU A 68 7.21 -7.88 12.56
C GLU A 68 6.28 -6.65 12.63
N VAL A 69 5.16 -6.67 11.92
CA VAL A 69 4.22 -5.55 11.81
C VAL A 69 2.96 -5.84 12.61
N SER A 70 2.80 -5.12 13.72
CA SER A 70 1.59 -5.21 14.55
C SER A 70 0.36 -4.76 13.75
N GLY A 71 -0.68 -5.61 13.69
CA GLY A 71 -1.87 -5.32 12.89
C GLY A 71 -1.59 -5.31 11.39
N ALA A 72 -0.68 -6.17 10.90
CA ALA A 72 -0.18 -6.19 9.52
C ALA A 72 -1.25 -5.98 8.42
N MET A 73 -2.41 -6.62 8.54
CA MET A 73 -3.48 -6.46 7.54
C MET A 73 -4.01 -5.02 7.48
N ALA A 74 -4.39 -4.44 8.62
CA ALA A 74 -4.83 -3.05 8.70
C ALA A 74 -3.73 -2.04 8.34
N HIS A 75 -2.46 -2.38 8.64
CA HIS A 75 -1.31 -1.56 8.23
C HIS A 75 -1.13 -1.53 6.72
N VAL A 76 -1.34 -2.66 6.03
CA VAL A 76 -1.30 -2.72 4.56
C VAL A 76 -2.42 -1.88 3.95
N GLU A 77 -3.63 -1.97 4.49
CA GLU A 77 -4.76 -1.14 4.04
C GLU A 77 -4.45 0.36 4.21
N ASP A 78 -3.95 0.78 5.37
CA ASP A 78 -3.54 2.19 5.62
C ASP A 78 -2.45 2.67 4.66
N LEU A 79 -1.45 1.83 4.36
CA LEU A 79 -0.41 2.16 3.39
C LEU A 79 -1.00 2.35 1.99
N VAL A 80 -1.89 1.45 1.56
CA VAL A 80 -2.54 1.52 0.25
C VAL A 80 -3.46 2.74 0.16
N ASP A 81 -4.20 3.07 1.22
CA ASP A 81 -5.04 4.27 1.27
C ASP A 81 -4.21 5.55 1.14
N ARG A 82 -3.09 5.66 1.88
CA ARG A 82 -2.17 6.81 1.75
C ARG A 82 -1.57 6.92 0.34
N ALA A 83 -1.21 5.79 -0.27
CA ALA A 83 -0.74 5.78 -1.66
C ALA A 83 -1.87 6.16 -2.64
N SER A 84 -3.09 5.69 -2.39
CA SER A 84 -4.29 5.95 -3.18
C SER A 84 -4.63 7.44 -3.25
N GLU A 85 -4.52 8.16 -2.14
CA GLU A 85 -4.71 9.62 -2.10
C GLU A 85 -3.76 10.34 -3.08
N LEU A 86 -2.48 9.97 -3.05
CA LEU A 86 -1.44 10.57 -3.90
C LEU A 86 -1.63 10.18 -5.37
N THR A 87 -1.94 8.91 -5.66
CA THR A 87 -2.13 8.46 -7.04
C THR A 87 -3.44 8.97 -7.65
N GLU A 88 -4.52 9.12 -6.87
CA GLU A 88 -5.75 9.75 -7.35
C GLU A 88 -5.47 11.21 -7.73
N GLU A 89 -4.75 11.97 -6.91
CA GLU A 89 -4.41 13.35 -7.21
C GLU A 89 -3.45 13.47 -8.41
N ALA A 90 -2.39 12.65 -8.47
CA ALA A 90 -1.35 12.74 -9.51
C ALA A 90 -1.73 12.11 -10.86
N LEU A 91 -2.46 10.99 -10.81
CA LEU A 91 -2.73 10.11 -11.96
C LEU A 91 -4.23 9.98 -12.27
N GLY A 92 -5.10 10.48 -11.40
CA GLY A 92 -6.55 10.37 -11.56
C GLY A 92 -7.07 8.97 -11.31
N ALA A 93 -6.23 8.06 -10.81
CA ALA A 93 -6.58 6.69 -10.45
C ALA A 93 -6.14 6.42 -9.00
N GLY A 94 -7.11 6.14 -8.13
CA GLY A 94 -6.84 5.61 -6.80
C GLY A 94 -6.48 4.12 -6.84
N LEU A 95 -6.12 3.60 -5.68
CA LEU A 95 -5.92 2.18 -5.39
C LEU A 95 -7.04 1.70 -4.48
N VAL A 96 -7.47 0.45 -4.66
CA VAL A 96 -8.44 -0.21 -3.78
C VAL A 96 -7.93 -1.62 -3.49
N VAL A 97 -7.84 -1.96 -2.21
CA VAL A 97 -7.55 -3.34 -1.78
C VAL A 97 -8.78 -4.20 -2.08
N ALA A 98 -8.64 -5.11 -3.02
CA ALA A 98 -9.65 -6.11 -3.35
C ALA A 98 -9.66 -7.22 -2.30
N GLU A 99 -8.47 -7.64 -1.85
CA GLU A 99 -8.32 -8.75 -0.91
C GLU A 99 -6.95 -8.70 -0.21
N VAL A 100 -6.90 -9.11 1.06
CA VAL A 100 -5.68 -9.34 1.83
C VAL A 100 -5.55 -10.82 2.18
N VAL A 101 -4.60 -11.49 1.52
CA VAL A 101 -4.37 -12.93 1.57
C VAL A 101 -3.17 -13.25 2.46
N ARG A 102 -3.27 -14.33 3.24
CA ARG A 102 -2.10 -14.89 3.93
C ARG A 102 -1.23 -15.62 2.93
N TRP A 103 0.04 -15.24 2.88
CA TRP A 103 1.03 -15.90 2.04
C TRP A 103 1.83 -16.88 2.90
N GLU A 104 1.81 -18.15 2.54
CA GLU A 104 2.63 -19.16 3.20
C GLU A 104 3.96 -19.26 2.45
N LEU A 105 5.01 -18.77 3.11
CA LEU A 105 6.40 -18.85 2.68
C LEU A 105 7.19 -19.62 3.72
N ASP A 106 7.80 -20.73 3.32
CA ASP A 106 8.54 -21.63 4.22
C ASP A 106 9.82 -20.96 4.75
N ALA A 107 10.49 -20.20 3.90
CA ALA A 107 11.63 -19.37 4.25
C ALA A 107 11.57 -18.06 3.45
N GLU A 108 12.05 -16.98 4.04
CA GLU A 108 12.22 -15.75 3.29
C GLU A 108 13.48 -15.81 2.46
N GLU A 109 13.29 -15.63 1.16
CA GLU A 109 14.33 -15.68 0.16
C GLU A 109 14.79 -14.26 -0.20
N GLU A 110 15.73 -14.19 -1.14
CA GLU A 110 16.04 -12.96 -1.85
C GLU A 110 14.77 -12.35 -2.44
N ILE A 111 14.69 -11.01 -2.47
CA ILE A 111 13.45 -10.31 -2.84
C ILE A 111 13.01 -10.63 -4.28
N GLY A 112 13.97 -10.92 -5.17
CA GLY A 112 13.70 -11.38 -6.53
C GLY A 112 12.98 -12.74 -6.57
N ALA A 113 13.46 -13.71 -5.80
CA ALA A 113 12.83 -15.03 -5.74
C ALA A 113 11.42 -14.96 -5.13
N SER A 114 11.23 -14.06 -4.16
CA SER A 114 9.89 -13.76 -3.61
C SER A 114 8.94 -13.22 -4.67
N LEU A 115 9.41 -12.32 -5.54
CA LEU A 115 8.61 -11.78 -6.65
C LEU A 115 8.26 -12.88 -7.67
N ASP A 116 9.22 -13.70 -8.07
CA ASP A 116 8.99 -14.82 -9.00
C ASP A 116 7.95 -15.82 -8.43
N ARG A 117 8.04 -16.10 -7.12
CA ARG A 117 7.10 -16.96 -6.42
C ARG A 117 5.70 -16.37 -6.37
N LEU A 118 5.59 -15.05 -6.15
CA LEU A 118 4.32 -14.33 -6.14
C LEU A 118 3.65 -14.38 -7.52
N GLN A 119 4.43 -14.16 -8.59
CA GLN A 119 3.93 -14.26 -9.98
C GLN A 119 3.44 -15.67 -10.33
N ALA A 120 4.14 -16.70 -9.86
CA ALA A 120 3.72 -18.09 -10.07
C ALA A 120 2.48 -18.46 -9.25
N LEU A 121 2.28 -17.84 -8.09
CA LEU A 121 1.14 -18.08 -7.21
C LEU A 121 -0.14 -17.42 -7.73
N ASP A 122 -0.04 -16.17 -8.19
CA ASP A 122 -1.18 -15.38 -8.61
C ASP A 122 -0.88 -14.69 -9.95
N PRO A 123 -1.51 -15.12 -11.06
CA PRO A 123 -1.29 -14.50 -12.38
C PRO A 123 -1.92 -13.11 -12.53
N ALA A 124 -2.63 -12.58 -11.52
CA ALA A 124 -3.35 -11.32 -11.53
C ALA A 124 -4.46 -11.26 -12.61
N GLU A 125 -5.25 -12.34 -12.75
CA GLU A 125 -6.31 -12.43 -13.75
C GLU A 125 -7.51 -11.50 -13.44
N ASP A 126 -7.82 -11.26 -12.17
CA ASP A 126 -9.01 -10.52 -11.71
C ASP A 126 -8.70 -9.19 -10.96
N VAL A 127 -7.42 -8.83 -10.89
CA VAL A 127 -6.93 -7.60 -10.26
C VAL A 127 -5.93 -6.89 -11.16
N ASP A 128 -5.75 -5.59 -10.96
CA ASP A 128 -4.79 -4.79 -11.72
C ASP A 128 -3.36 -4.93 -11.18
N LEU A 129 -3.23 -5.24 -9.89
CA LEU A 129 -1.97 -5.33 -9.16
C LEU A 129 -2.00 -6.46 -8.12
N VAL A 130 -0.86 -7.14 -7.96
CA VAL A 130 -0.60 -8.11 -6.89
C VAL A 130 0.63 -7.66 -6.13
N VAL A 131 0.50 -7.49 -4.81
CA VAL A 131 1.57 -6.98 -3.94
C VAL A 131 1.89 -7.98 -2.85
N GLY A 132 3.15 -8.42 -2.78
CA GLY A 132 3.67 -9.26 -1.71
C GLY A 132 4.31 -8.42 -0.61
N PHE A 133 4.03 -8.74 0.66
CA PHE A 133 4.64 -8.13 1.84
C PHE A 133 5.46 -9.17 2.61
N VAL A 134 6.78 -9.02 2.57
CA VAL A 134 7.77 -9.92 3.18
C VAL A 134 8.54 -9.24 4.31
N GLY A 135 9.17 -10.00 5.19
CA GLY A 135 9.91 -9.51 6.35
C GLY A 135 11.10 -8.61 6.03
N SER A 136 11.53 -7.89 7.06
CA SER A 136 12.61 -6.91 6.98
C SER A 136 14.00 -7.55 6.84
N LEU A 137 14.93 -6.79 6.26
CA LEU A 137 16.35 -7.12 6.26
C LEU A 137 16.95 -6.96 7.65
N ALA A 138 18.02 -7.70 7.95
CA ALA A 138 18.72 -7.60 9.24
C ALA A 138 19.48 -6.27 9.43
N MET A 139 19.70 -5.50 8.36
CA MET A 139 20.49 -4.26 8.35
C MET A 139 19.67 -3.09 7.78
N VAL A 140 20.15 -1.86 8.02
CA VAL A 140 19.59 -0.68 7.32
C VAL A 140 20.02 -0.76 5.87
N GLU A 141 19.03 -0.74 4.99
CA GLU A 141 19.22 -0.71 3.55
C GLU A 141 18.73 0.62 2.99
N THR A 142 19.45 1.14 2.00
CA THR A 142 19.14 2.39 1.31
C THR A 142 18.87 2.20 -0.17
N SER A 143 19.24 1.06 -0.75
CA SER A 143 18.79 0.65 -2.07
C SER A 143 17.29 0.36 -2.04
N ILE A 144 16.52 1.06 -2.88
CA ILE A 144 15.07 0.84 -2.95
C ILE A 144 14.79 -0.56 -3.49
N GLU A 145 15.55 -1.04 -4.48
CA GLU A 145 15.41 -2.39 -5.08
C GLU A 145 15.64 -3.56 -4.10
N GLN A 146 16.24 -3.30 -2.95
CA GLN A 146 16.41 -4.29 -1.88
C GLN A 146 15.29 -4.21 -0.83
N LEU A 147 14.63 -3.05 -0.74
CA LEU A 147 13.46 -2.80 0.11
C LEU A 147 12.16 -3.16 -0.59
N GLY A 148 12.11 -3.05 -1.91
CA GLY A 148 10.99 -3.36 -2.77
C GLY A 148 11.51 -3.89 -4.11
N ARG A 149 10.68 -4.64 -4.82
CA ARG A 149 10.98 -5.06 -6.19
C ARG A 149 9.71 -5.28 -6.98
N ALA A 150 9.64 -4.68 -8.15
CA ALA A 150 8.56 -4.85 -9.09
C ALA A 150 9.02 -5.46 -10.41
N GLN A 151 8.07 -6.07 -11.11
CA GLN A 151 8.24 -6.35 -12.52
C GLN A 151 7.99 -5.07 -13.32
N LEU A 152 9.00 -4.60 -14.06
CA LEU A 152 8.86 -3.45 -14.95
C LEU A 152 7.74 -3.71 -15.97
N LEU A 153 6.80 -2.76 -16.10
CA LEU A 153 5.58 -2.90 -16.91
C LEU A 153 4.69 -4.11 -16.54
N GLY A 154 4.94 -4.75 -15.40
CA GLY A 154 4.20 -5.92 -14.93
C GLY A 154 3.00 -5.57 -14.05
N ARG A 155 2.47 -6.58 -13.36
CA ARG A 155 1.38 -6.42 -12.36
C ARG A 155 1.82 -6.75 -10.94
N HIS A 156 3.05 -7.20 -10.77
CA HIS A 156 3.53 -7.77 -9.51
C HIS A 156 4.64 -6.93 -8.92
N MET A 157 4.54 -6.74 -7.61
CA MET A 157 5.61 -6.17 -6.80
C MET A 157 5.67 -6.84 -5.44
N VAL A 158 6.83 -6.81 -4.81
CA VAL A 158 7.07 -7.27 -3.45
C VAL A 158 7.72 -6.15 -2.66
N MET A 159 7.37 -6.02 -1.39
CA MET A 159 7.95 -5.05 -0.47
C MET A 159 8.34 -5.73 0.83
N ARG A 160 9.45 -5.28 1.40
CA ARG A 160 9.91 -5.66 2.73
C ARG A 160 9.26 -4.81 3.80
N ALA A 161 9.02 -5.39 4.97
CA ALA A 161 8.71 -4.65 6.18
C ALA A 161 9.84 -3.65 6.46
N PRO A 162 9.53 -2.43 6.90
CA PRO A 162 10.57 -1.49 7.31
C PRO A 162 11.23 -2.02 8.58
N ASN A 163 12.57 -1.97 8.62
CA ASN A 163 13.33 -2.42 9.79
C ASN A 163 13.27 -1.38 10.92
N ASP A 164 12.17 -1.42 11.68
CA ASP A 164 11.91 -0.46 12.75
C ASP A 164 12.94 -0.58 13.89
N ALA A 165 13.47 -1.77 14.17
CA ALA A 165 14.36 -2.01 15.30
C ALA A 165 15.77 -1.45 15.09
N VAL A 166 16.36 -1.63 13.90
CA VAL A 166 17.71 -1.11 13.59
C VAL A 166 17.68 0.40 13.46
N GLU A 167 16.69 0.96 12.76
CA GLU A 167 16.53 2.41 12.60
C GLU A 167 16.26 3.09 13.96
N GLY A 168 15.41 2.50 14.80
CA GLY A 168 15.18 2.97 16.16
C GLY A 168 16.47 3.05 16.98
N ARG A 169 17.33 2.03 16.92
CA ARG A 169 18.64 2.06 17.61
C ARG A 169 19.59 3.12 17.03
N ALA A 170 19.54 3.37 15.73
CA ALA A 170 20.33 4.42 15.10
C ALA A 170 19.89 5.81 15.62
N ILE A 171 18.58 6.09 15.63
CA ILE A 171 18.02 7.34 16.16
C ILE A 171 18.36 7.52 17.64
N GLU A 172 18.21 6.48 18.46
CA GLU A 172 18.54 6.55 19.89
C GLU A 172 20.00 6.93 20.15
N ARG A 173 20.93 6.41 19.33
CA ARG A 173 22.36 6.72 19.42
C ARG A 173 22.70 8.11 18.90
N SER A 174 22.11 8.52 17.77
CA SER A 174 22.43 9.79 17.10
C SER A 174 21.84 11.01 17.80
N PHE A 175 20.73 10.85 18.54
CA PHE A 175 19.96 11.95 19.10
C PHE A 175 19.83 11.88 20.63
N SER A 176 20.95 11.71 21.33
CA SER A 176 20.98 11.47 22.78
C SER A 176 20.26 12.52 23.64
N ARG A 177 20.12 13.75 23.15
CA ARG A 177 19.52 14.88 23.88
C ARG A 177 18.04 15.13 23.52
N LEU A 178 17.50 14.45 22.50
CA LEU A 178 16.06 14.49 22.25
C LEU A 178 15.29 13.73 23.33
N SER A 179 14.11 14.22 23.65
CA SER A 179 13.16 13.50 24.50
C SER A 179 12.74 12.18 23.83
N ARG A 180 12.28 11.23 24.66
CA ARG A 180 11.73 9.95 24.16
C ARG A 180 10.59 10.17 23.16
N GLU A 181 9.74 11.16 23.40
CA GLU A 181 8.62 11.49 22.51
C GLU A 181 9.11 12.02 21.15
N GLU A 182 10.08 12.94 21.14
CA GLU A 182 10.67 13.47 19.90
C GLU A 182 11.31 12.35 19.07
N LYS A 183 12.04 11.42 19.70
CA LYS A 183 12.65 10.27 19.03
C LYS A 183 11.61 9.30 18.46
N LEU A 184 10.56 8.99 19.22
CA LEU A 184 9.48 8.13 18.75
C LEU A 184 8.73 8.75 17.58
N ARG A 185 8.50 10.07 17.61
CA ARG A 185 7.88 10.81 16.51
C ARG A 185 8.74 10.78 15.25
N LEU A 186 10.05 11.04 15.39
CA LEU A 186 10.99 10.99 14.27
C LEU A 186 11.06 9.59 13.65
N ARG A 187 11.19 8.56 14.49
CA ARG A 187 11.21 7.16 14.06
C ARG A 187 9.96 6.78 13.27
N ARG A 188 8.77 7.14 13.79
CA ARG A 188 7.50 6.88 13.11
C ARG A 188 7.43 7.59 11.76
N ARG A 189 7.74 8.89 11.70
CA ARG A 189 7.73 9.64 10.43
C ARG A 189 8.66 9.04 9.37
N ARG A 190 9.87 8.64 9.76
CA ARG A 190 10.84 8.00 8.85
C ARG A 190 10.37 6.65 8.36
N LYS A 191 9.80 5.82 9.24
CA LYS A 191 9.18 4.56 8.88
C LYS A 191 8.05 4.78 7.86
N ASP A 192 7.08 5.61 8.21
CA ASP A 192 5.88 5.84 7.41
C ASP A 192 6.21 6.44 6.03
N HIS A 193 7.19 7.34 5.98
CA HIS A 193 7.71 7.92 4.76
C HIS A 193 8.41 6.88 3.88
N ARG A 194 9.34 6.11 4.46
CA ARG A 194 10.09 5.08 3.72
C ARG A 194 9.16 4.02 3.13
N GLU A 195 8.18 3.53 3.89
CA GLU A 195 7.19 2.58 3.37
C GLU A 195 6.42 3.15 2.18
N LEU A 196 5.95 4.39 2.29
CA LEU A 196 5.20 5.05 1.23
C LEU A 196 6.05 5.29 -0.02
N VAL A 197 7.28 5.77 0.15
CA VAL A 197 8.23 5.98 -0.96
C VAL A 197 8.54 4.68 -1.69
N VAL A 198 8.85 3.60 -0.96
CA VAL A 198 9.13 2.30 -1.59
C VAL A 198 7.87 1.77 -2.29
N PHE A 199 6.69 1.89 -1.68
CA PHE A 199 5.44 1.47 -2.32
C PHE A 199 5.21 2.20 -3.65
N LEU A 200 5.32 3.53 -3.65
CA LEU A 200 5.13 4.35 -4.84
C LEU A 200 6.21 4.11 -5.90
N HIS A 201 7.45 3.86 -5.49
CA HIS A 201 8.56 3.53 -6.40
C HIS A 201 8.28 2.22 -7.15
N GLU A 202 7.95 1.15 -6.42
CA GLU A 202 7.64 -0.14 -7.03
C GLU A 202 6.36 -0.09 -7.86
N LEU A 203 5.33 0.63 -7.40
CA LEU A 203 4.14 0.91 -8.21
C LEU A 203 4.53 1.61 -9.52
N GLY A 204 5.41 2.60 -9.46
CA GLY A 204 5.97 3.28 -10.62
C GLY A 204 6.58 2.31 -11.62
N HIS A 205 7.41 1.37 -11.16
CA HIS A 205 7.97 0.31 -12.02
C HIS A 205 6.89 -0.57 -12.67
N THR A 206 5.86 -0.99 -11.93
CA THR A 206 4.74 -1.73 -12.55
C THR A 206 4.05 -0.89 -13.63
N LEU A 207 4.07 0.43 -13.51
CA LEU A 207 3.51 1.40 -14.46
C LEU A 207 4.54 1.93 -15.47
N GLY A 208 5.69 1.24 -15.63
CA GLY A 208 6.66 1.54 -16.69
C GLY A 208 7.66 2.65 -16.38
N ALA A 209 7.64 3.21 -15.16
CA ALA A 209 8.69 4.11 -14.74
C ALA A 209 10.02 3.37 -14.57
N ILE A 210 11.11 4.04 -14.94
CA ILE A 210 12.49 3.61 -14.77
C ILE A 210 13.24 4.60 -13.87
N HIS A 211 14.46 4.28 -13.44
CA HIS A 211 15.14 5.16 -12.52
C HIS A 211 15.50 6.50 -13.14
N VAL A 212 15.39 7.54 -12.31
CA VAL A 212 15.82 8.90 -12.64
C VAL A 212 17.10 9.26 -11.89
N ARG A 213 17.81 10.25 -12.41
CA ARG A 213 19.09 10.71 -11.82
C ARG A 213 18.90 11.63 -10.62
N ASP A 214 17.74 12.26 -10.51
CA ASP A 214 17.45 13.23 -9.47
C ASP A 214 17.27 12.53 -8.11
N PRO A 215 18.13 12.78 -7.10
CA PRO A 215 18.05 12.13 -5.79
C PRO A 215 16.83 12.53 -4.96
N GLY A 216 16.13 13.62 -5.30
CA GLY A 216 14.88 14.03 -4.64
C GLY A 216 13.61 13.39 -5.25
N ALA A 217 13.74 12.67 -6.37
CA ALA A 217 12.59 12.10 -7.03
C ALA A 217 12.28 10.67 -6.54
N LEU A 218 10.99 10.32 -6.52
CA LEU A 218 10.49 9.00 -6.10
C LEU A 218 11.16 7.84 -6.84
N MET A 219 11.49 8.02 -8.14
CA MET A 219 12.12 6.98 -8.96
C MET A 219 13.66 6.97 -8.89
N HIS A 220 14.28 7.63 -7.92
CA HIS A 220 15.72 7.47 -7.72
C HIS A 220 16.03 6.08 -7.15
N ALA A 221 17.12 5.44 -7.60
CA ALA A 221 17.46 4.05 -7.19
C ALA A 221 17.79 3.89 -5.69
N ARG A 222 18.02 4.99 -4.99
CA ARG A 222 18.33 5.02 -3.55
C ARG A 222 17.36 5.91 -2.80
N TYR A 223 16.93 5.41 -1.65
CA TYR A 223 16.10 6.15 -0.71
C TYR A 223 16.85 7.35 -0.12
N SER A 224 16.19 8.50 -0.11
CA SER A 224 16.55 9.67 0.70
C SER A 224 15.34 10.13 1.52
N GLU A 225 15.61 10.89 2.57
CA GLU A 225 14.58 11.58 3.36
C GLU A 225 14.02 12.80 2.61
N ASP A 226 14.74 13.28 1.60
CA ASP A 226 14.37 14.43 0.77
C ASP A 226 13.50 14.02 -0.44
N VAL A 227 13.12 12.74 -0.55
CA VAL A 227 12.29 12.26 -1.66
C VAL A 227 10.84 12.69 -1.45
N ASP A 228 10.26 13.41 -2.41
CA ASP A 228 8.92 13.99 -2.22
C ASP A 228 7.95 13.81 -3.41
N THR A 229 8.40 13.64 -4.65
CA THR A 229 7.49 13.58 -5.80
C THR A 229 7.97 12.71 -6.96
N PHE A 230 7.04 12.31 -7.83
CA PHE A 230 7.40 11.84 -9.17
C PHE A 230 7.82 13.04 -10.03
N SER A 231 8.88 12.88 -10.81
CA SER A 231 9.30 13.88 -11.79
C SER A 231 8.32 13.90 -12.98
N SER A 232 8.23 15.02 -13.68
CA SER A 232 7.42 15.15 -14.90
C SER A 232 7.67 14.06 -15.96
N PRO A 233 8.93 13.71 -16.32
CA PRO A 233 9.18 12.63 -17.27
C PRO A 233 8.73 11.26 -16.75
N THR A 234 8.82 11.02 -15.43
CA THR A 234 8.27 9.80 -14.81
C THR A 234 6.75 9.74 -14.93
N LEU A 235 6.06 10.83 -14.60
CA LEU A 235 4.61 10.91 -14.71
C LEU A 235 4.12 10.69 -16.14
N ALA A 236 4.90 11.10 -17.14
CA ALA A 236 4.56 10.86 -18.55
C ALA A 236 4.56 9.36 -18.89
N LEU A 237 5.58 8.60 -18.44
CA LEU A 237 5.62 7.14 -18.61
C LEU A 237 4.44 6.47 -17.90
N ILE A 238 4.25 6.80 -16.62
CA ILE A 238 3.19 6.23 -15.79
C ILE A 238 1.81 6.47 -16.42
N ARG A 239 1.55 7.69 -16.90
CA ARG A 239 0.24 8.03 -17.50
C ARG A 239 -0.01 7.28 -18.79
N ALA A 240 1.00 7.09 -19.64
CA ALA A 240 0.89 6.30 -20.87
C ALA A 240 0.53 4.84 -20.55
N THR A 241 1.25 4.20 -19.63
CA THR A 241 0.96 2.83 -19.21
C THR A 241 -0.38 2.70 -18.52
N LEU A 242 -0.76 3.68 -17.69
CA LEU A 242 -2.02 3.64 -16.97
C LEU A 242 -3.22 3.76 -17.90
N GLU A 243 -3.15 4.62 -18.93
CA GLU A 243 -4.21 4.77 -19.93
C GLU A 243 -4.50 3.44 -20.63
N GLU A 244 -3.45 2.71 -21.00
CA GLU A 244 -3.54 1.38 -21.58
C GLU A 244 -4.05 0.33 -20.57
N ARG A 245 -3.56 0.35 -19.32
CA ARG A 245 -3.92 -0.64 -18.29
C ARG A 245 -5.41 -0.57 -17.91
N VAL A 246 -5.95 0.63 -17.79
CA VAL A 246 -7.36 0.81 -17.40
C VAL A 246 -8.34 0.66 -18.57
N ALA A 247 -7.85 0.64 -19.82
CA ALA A 247 -8.67 0.42 -21.00
C ALA A 247 -9.28 -1.00 -21.00
N PRO A 248 -10.48 -1.17 -21.59
CA PRO A 248 -11.07 -2.48 -21.85
C PRO A 248 -10.10 -3.37 -22.65
N PRO A 249 -10.05 -4.69 -22.41
CA PRO A 249 -9.13 -5.60 -23.09
C PRO A 249 -9.11 -5.48 -24.62
N GLU A 250 -10.26 -5.22 -25.24
CA GLU A 250 -10.44 -5.05 -26.68
C GLU A 250 -9.88 -3.73 -27.25
N GLU A 251 -9.71 -2.72 -26.40
CA GLU A 251 -9.13 -1.42 -26.76
C GLU A 251 -7.62 -1.35 -26.47
N ARG A 252 -7.08 -2.42 -25.87
CA ARG A 252 -5.67 -2.50 -25.54
C ARG A 252 -4.83 -2.75 -26.80
N ASP A 253 -3.79 -1.93 -26.96
CA ASP A 253 -2.82 -1.99 -28.02
C ASP A 253 -1.39 -1.84 -27.44
N PRO A 254 -0.69 -2.98 -27.21
CA PRO A 254 0.69 -2.97 -26.73
C PRO A 254 1.65 -2.19 -27.64
N GLN A 255 1.40 -2.14 -28.96
CA GLN A 255 2.24 -1.43 -29.91
C GLN A 255 2.12 0.08 -29.69
N ARG A 256 0.88 0.60 -29.57
CA ARG A 256 0.62 2.01 -29.25
C ARG A 256 1.25 2.43 -27.92
N LEU A 257 1.19 1.57 -26.90
CA LEU A 257 1.85 1.83 -25.63
C LEU A 257 3.38 1.90 -25.81
N ALA A 258 3.99 0.93 -26.49
CA ALA A 258 5.43 0.92 -26.72
C ALA A 258 5.91 2.16 -27.48
N GLU A 259 5.15 2.62 -28.48
CA GLU A 259 5.42 3.87 -29.21
C GLU A 259 5.34 5.10 -28.30
N SER A 260 4.34 5.16 -27.43
CA SER A 260 4.17 6.24 -26.46
C SER A 260 5.32 6.28 -25.44
N LEU A 261 5.74 5.12 -24.92
CA LEU A 261 6.86 5.01 -23.99
C LEU A 261 8.18 5.41 -24.68
N ARG A 262 8.42 4.91 -25.89
CA ARG A 262 9.61 5.27 -26.70
C ARG A 262 9.68 6.78 -26.92
N ALA A 263 8.58 7.42 -27.30
CA ALA A 263 8.54 8.87 -27.52
C ALA A 263 8.93 9.67 -26.27
N VAL A 264 8.46 9.26 -25.08
CA VAL A 264 8.83 9.89 -23.81
C VAL A 264 10.32 9.68 -23.52
N LEU A 265 10.82 8.45 -23.65
CA LEU A 265 12.21 8.09 -23.39
C LEU A 265 13.18 8.85 -24.31
N GLU A 266 12.87 8.95 -25.60
CA GLU A 266 13.71 9.67 -26.58
C GLU A 266 13.71 11.19 -26.35
N THR A 267 12.58 11.76 -25.89
CA THR A 267 12.47 13.21 -25.66
C THR A 267 13.12 13.65 -24.34
N GLN A 268 13.21 12.76 -23.35
CA GLN A 268 13.59 13.08 -21.96
C GLN A 268 14.83 12.32 -21.48
N GLU A 269 15.70 11.87 -22.39
CA GLU A 269 16.88 11.03 -22.11
C GLU A 269 17.70 11.47 -20.88
N ILE A 270 17.97 12.78 -20.75
CA ILE A 270 18.84 13.34 -19.71
C ILE A 270 18.29 13.11 -18.29
N ALA A 271 16.97 12.94 -18.14
CA ALA A 271 16.33 12.76 -16.83
C ALA A 271 16.55 11.34 -16.27
N PHE A 272 16.73 10.35 -17.13
CA PHE A 272 16.77 8.93 -16.76
C PHE A 272 18.19 8.43 -16.51
N HIS A 273 18.29 7.34 -15.75
CA HIS A 273 19.55 6.64 -15.60
C HIS A 273 19.95 5.96 -16.94
N PRO A 274 21.18 6.12 -17.44
CA PRO A 274 21.56 5.65 -18.79
C PRO A 274 21.36 4.16 -19.05
N SER A 275 21.68 3.31 -18.08
CA SER A 275 21.53 1.86 -18.24
C SER A 275 20.08 1.46 -18.43
N ASP A 276 19.20 2.06 -17.62
CA ASP A 276 17.78 1.70 -17.57
C ASP A 276 17.06 2.27 -18.78
N HIS A 277 17.45 3.46 -19.22
CA HIS A 277 16.96 4.08 -20.44
C HIS A 277 17.28 3.21 -21.67
N ALA A 278 18.55 2.79 -21.80
CA ALA A 278 18.97 1.92 -22.90
C ALA A 278 18.29 0.55 -22.82
N GLN A 279 18.23 -0.07 -21.64
CA GLN A 279 17.60 -1.37 -21.44
C GLN A 279 16.10 -1.33 -21.74
N MET A 280 15.40 -0.26 -21.33
CA MET A 280 13.99 -0.10 -21.61
C MET A 280 13.74 0.02 -23.11
N LEU A 281 14.51 0.85 -23.83
CA LEU A 281 14.37 1.00 -25.28
C LEU A 281 14.62 -0.31 -26.04
N GLU A 282 15.64 -1.06 -25.66
CA GLU A 282 15.94 -2.38 -26.24
C GLU A 282 14.84 -3.40 -25.91
N GLY A 283 14.29 -3.37 -24.69
CA GLY A 283 13.30 -4.32 -24.20
C GLY A 283 11.89 -4.13 -24.76
N LEU A 284 11.53 -2.93 -25.24
CA LEU A 284 10.16 -2.63 -25.68
C LEU A 284 9.65 -3.57 -26.79
N GLU A 285 10.50 -3.91 -27.77
CA GLU A 285 10.10 -4.79 -28.88
C GLU A 285 9.83 -6.23 -28.41
N GLY A 286 10.69 -6.76 -27.53
CA GLY A 286 10.49 -8.06 -26.91
C GLY A 286 9.25 -8.09 -26.02
N TRP A 287 8.98 -7.00 -25.32
CA TRP A 287 7.79 -6.86 -24.47
C TRP A 287 6.50 -6.86 -25.29
N VAL A 288 6.43 -6.12 -26.40
CA VAL A 288 5.27 -6.13 -27.31
C VAL A 288 5.00 -7.56 -27.81
N ALA A 289 6.04 -8.27 -28.24
CA ALA A 289 5.91 -9.65 -28.71
C ALA A 289 5.39 -10.59 -27.60
N ALA A 290 5.86 -10.45 -26.37
CA ALA A 290 5.40 -11.24 -25.23
C ALA A 290 3.92 -10.96 -24.89
N MET A 291 3.49 -9.70 -24.93
CA MET A 291 2.10 -9.32 -24.67
C MET A 291 1.15 -9.85 -25.75
N ALA A 292 1.55 -9.79 -27.02
CA ALA A 292 0.77 -10.37 -28.11
C ALA A 292 0.58 -11.88 -27.96
N GLN A 293 1.63 -12.60 -27.52
CA GLN A 293 1.56 -14.05 -27.25
C GLN A 293 0.64 -14.36 -26.06
N ALA A 294 0.74 -13.59 -24.97
CA ALA A 294 -0.11 -13.79 -23.79
C ALA A 294 -1.60 -13.58 -24.12
N SER A 295 -1.92 -12.50 -24.87
CA SER A 295 -3.29 -12.22 -25.34
C SER A 295 -3.84 -13.34 -26.24
N ALA A 296 -3.02 -13.85 -27.17
CA ALA A 296 -3.41 -14.98 -28.02
C ALA A 296 -3.66 -16.28 -27.22
N ALA A 297 -2.85 -16.55 -26.19
CA ALA A 297 -3.03 -17.70 -25.31
C ALA A 297 -4.30 -17.59 -24.46
N GLU A 298 -4.63 -16.40 -23.97
CA GLU A 298 -5.87 -16.13 -23.23
C GLU A 298 -7.11 -16.30 -24.12
N ALA A 299 -7.09 -15.73 -25.34
CA ALA A 299 -8.16 -15.91 -26.32
C ALA A 299 -8.37 -17.39 -26.70
N SER A 300 -7.27 -18.16 -26.80
CA SER A 300 -7.34 -19.60 -27.08
C SER A 300 -7.95 -20.37 -25.89
N ARG A 301 -7.57 -20.06 -24.65
CA ARG A 301 -8.17 -20.64 -23.44
C ARG A 301 -9.67 -20.33 -23.35
N ALA A 302 -10.08 -19.11 -23.68
CA ALA A 302 -11.48 -18.72 -23.69
C ALA A 302 -12.30 -19.45 -24.78
N ALA A 303 -11.70 -19.76 -25.93
CA ALA A 303 -12.35 -20.51 -27.01
C ALA A 303 -12.42 -22.02 -26.76
N GLU A 304 -11.44 -22.60 -26.06
CA GLU A 304 -11.40 -24.01 -25.67
C GLU A 304 -12.18 -24.33 -24.39
N ALA A 305 -12.47 -23.32 -23.56
CA ALA A 305 -13.40 -23.47 -22.46
C ALA A 305 -14.72 -24.02 -23.01
N PRO A 306 -15.13 -25.26 -22.64
CA PRO A 306 -16.38 -25.81 -23.15
C PRO A 306 -17.48 -24.82 -22.79
N ALA A 307 -18.45 -24.66 -23.70
CA ALA A 307 -19.71 -24.00 -23.43
C ALA A 307 -20.48 -24.80 -22.35
N ALA A 308 -19.92 -24.87 -21.15
CA ALA A 308 -20.64 -25.17 -19.95
C ALA A 308 -21.67 -24.06 -19.87
N ALA A 309 -22.93 -24.49 -20.02
CA ALA A 309 -24.10 -23.67 -19.90
C ALA A 309 -23.90 -22.61 -18.82
N SER A 310 -24.35 -21.38 -19.12
CA SER A 310 -24.73 -20.39 -18.13
C SER A 310 -25.33 -21.10 -16.91
N THR A 311 -24.50 -21.30 -15.90
CA THR A 311 -24.96 -21.69 -14.58
C THR A 311 -25.64 -20.45 -14.09
N ALA A 312 -26.95 -20.38 -14.32
CA ALA A 312 -27.86 -19.65 -13.46
C ALA A 312 -27.33 -19.82 -12.03
N ALA A 313 -27.05 -18.69 -11.38
CA ALA A 313 -26.51 -18.57 -10.04
C ALA A 313 -26.79 -19.82 -9.23
N GLU A 314 -25.73 -20.58 -8.93
CA GLU A 314 -25.82 -21.74 -8.07
C GLU A 314 -26.55 -21.29 -6.81
N PRO A 315 -27.72 -21.87 -6.48
CA PRO A 315 -28.44 -21.48 -5.29
C PRO A 315 -27.47 -21.66 -4.12
N PRO A 316 -27.45 -20.71 -3.15
CA PRO A 316 -26.57 -20.85 -2.00
C PRO A 316 -26.75 -22.26 -1.43
N PRO A 317 -25.66 -22.91 -0.97
CA PRO A 317 -25.73 -24.29 -0.50
C PRO A 317 -26.91 -24.39 0.47
N ALA A 318 -27.73 -25.44 0.36
CA ALA A 318 -28.97 -25.56 1.13
C ALA A 318 -28.75 -25.41 2.66
N SER A 319 -27.50 -25.56 3.13
CA SER A 319 -27.05 -25.25 4.48
C SER A 319 -27.08 -23.77 4.87
N ALA A 320 -26.84 -22.84 3.94
CA ALA A 320 -26.80 -21.40 4.21
C ALA A 320 -28.19 -20.78 4.41
N LEU A 321 -29.26 -21.48 4.03
CA LEU A 321 -30.65 -21.08 4.29
C LEU A 321 -31.32 -21.96 5.36
N ALA A 322 -30.56 -22.88 5.97
CA ALA A 322 -31.08 -23.79 6.96
C ALA A 322 -31.56 -23.02 8.20
N GLY A 323 -32.85 -23.15 8.52
CA GLY A 323 -33.48 -22.45 9.63
C GLY A 323 -34.24 -21.17 9.23
N LEU A 324 -34.15 -20.70 7.99
CA LEU A 324 -35.04 -19.66 7.46
C LEU A 324 -36.35 -20.30 6.96
N ASP A 325 -37.47 -19.64 7.19
CA ASP A 325 -38.72 -20.01 6.51
C ASP A 325 -38.70 -19.61 5.02
N GLU A 326 -39.72 -20.00 4.26
CA GLU A 326 -39.75 -19.75 2.81
C GLU A 326 -39.81 -18.26 2.44
N GLU A 327 -40.43 -17.43 3.28
CA GLU A 327 -40.53 -15.98 3.07
C GLU A 327 -39.22 -15.27 3.42
N GLU A 328 -38.60 -15.65 4.53
CA GLU A 328 -37.28 -15.21 4.96
C GLU A 328 -36.20 -15.60 3.94
N ALA A 329 -36.19 -16.85 3.49
CA ALA A 329 -35.26 -17.33 2.47
C ALA A 329 -35.44 -16.59 1.14
N ARG A 330 -36.68 -16.22 0.78
CA ARG A 330 -36.97 -15.38 -0.40
C ARG A 330 -36.43 -13.97 -0.23
N ARG A 331 -36.59 -13.35 0.94
CA ARG A 331 -36.01 -12.02 1.23
C ARG A 331 -34.48 -12.05 1.20
N PHE A 332 -33.86 -13.05 1.82
CA PHE A 332 -32.40 -13.22 1.78
C PHE A 332 -31.87 -13.34 0.36
N ARG A 333 -32.49 -14.18 -0.48
CA ARG A 333 -32.10 -14.33 -1.89
C ARG A 333 -32.28 -13.03 -2.69
N ALA A 334 -33.37 -12.29 -2.43
CA ALA A 334 -33.61 -11.00 -3.09
C ALA A 334 -32.55 -9.95 -2.70
N ALA A 335 -32.20 -9.87 -1.41
CA ALA A 335 -31.13 -9.00 -0.93
C ALA A 335 -29.76 -9.36 -1.54
N LYS A 336 -29.43 -10.66 -1.58
CA LYS A 336 -28.17 -11.13 -2.18
C LYS A 336 -28.09 -10.79 -3.68
N ALA A 337 -29.19 -11.00 -4.44
CA ALA A 337 -29.22 -10.65 -5.85
C ALA A 337 -29.04 -9.13 -6.11
N LEU A 338 -29.58 -8.28 -5.24
CA LEU A 338 -29.36 -6.83 -5.31
C LEU A 338 -27.90 -6.46 -4.97
N ALA A 339 -27.30 -7.14 -3.99
CA ALA A 339 -25.90 -6.96 -3.60
C ALA A 339 -24.95 -7.34 -4.75
N ASP A 340 -25.14 -8.52 -5.33
CA ASP A 340 -24.36 -9.03 -6.46
C ASP A 340 -24.52 -8.13 -7.71
N GLY A 341 -25.67 -7.46 -7.85
CA GLY A 341 -25.95 -6.46 -8.89
C GLY A 341 -25.42 -5.04 -8.60
N GLY A 342 -24.77 -4.82 -7.45
CA GLY A 342 -24.20 -3.53 -7.05
C GLY A 342 -25.19 -2.53 -6.43
N ASP A 343 -26.47 -2.88 -6.25
CA ASP A 343 -27.45 -2.06 -5.54
C ASP A 343 -27.35 -2.30 -4.02
N VAL A 344 -26.28 -1.78 -3.42
CA VAL A 344 -25.97 -1.97 -1.98
C VAL A 344 -27.09 -1.44 -1.08
N ARG A 345 -27.74 -0.33 -1.46
CA ARG A 345 -28.81 0.28 -0.66
C ARG A 345 -30.10 -0.54 -0.75
N GLY A 346 -30.50 -0.94 -1.95
CA GLY A 346 -31.67 -1.82 -2.14
C GLY A 346 -31.47 -3.18 -1.46
N ALA A 347 -30.25 -3.73 -1.51
CA ALA A 347 -29.90 -4.96 -0.81
C ALA A 347 -30.08 -4.84 0.71
N TRP A 348 -29.64 -3.73 1.31
CA TRP A 348 -29.83 -3.48 2.74
C TRP A 348 -31.30 -3.29 3.10
N ASP A 349 -32.06 -2.50 2.34
CA ASP A 349 -33.48 -2.29 2.60
C ASP A 349 -34.28 -3.60 2.54
N ALA A 350 -33.89 -4.54 1.67
CA ALA A 350 -34.46 -5.88 1.59
C ALA A 350 -34.03 -6.80 2.75
N LEU A 351 -32.78 -6.67 3.23
CA LEU A 351 -32.21 -7.52 4.26
C LEU A 351 -32.52 -7.08 5.69
N ALA A 352 -32.64 -5.77 5.94
CA ALA A 352 -32.72 -5.19 7.29
C ALA A 352 -33.80 -5.82 8.20
N PRO A 353 -35.04 -6.10 7.73
CA PRO A 353 -36.03 -6.80 8.57
C PRO A 353 -35.57 -8.20 9.00
N LEU A 354 -34.78 -8.88 8.16
CA LEU A 354 -34.25 -10.20 8.45
C LEU A 354 -33.06 -10.12 9.42
N VAL A 355 -32.23 -9.08 9.36
CA VAL A 355 -31.12 -8.85 10.31
C VAL A 355 -31.66 -8.68 11.73
N GLU A 356 -32.74 -7.91 11.89
CA GLU A 356 -33.40 -7.70 13.18
C GLU A 356 -34.07 -8.97 13.71
N ALA A 357 -34.75 -9.72 12.83
CA ALA A 357 -35.46 -10.93 13.21
C ALA A 357 -34.53 -12.12 13.50
N ARG A 358 -33.39 -12.21 12.81
CA ARG A 358 -32.49 -13.38 12.78
C ARG A 358 -31.07 -13.02 13.22
N THR A 359 -30.95 -12.53 14.45
CA THR A 359 -29.66 -12.18 15.09
C THR A 359 -28.77 -13.39 15.39
N ASP A 360 -29.30 -14.61 15.27
CA ASP A 360 -28.63 -15.89 15.48
C ASP A 360 -28.26 -16.61 14.17
N HIS A 361 -28.69 -16.08 13.02
CA HIS A 361 -28.51 -16.76 11.74
C HIS A 361 -27.25 -16.26 11.01
N TYR A 362 -26.22 -17.10 10.97
CA TYR A 362 -24.89 -16.76 10.44
C TYR A 362 -24.93 -16.08 9.07
N ALA A 363 -25.58 -16.69 8.07
CA ALA A 363 -25.57 -16.16 6.70
C ALA A 363 -26.24 -14.78 6.58
N VAL A 364 -27.24 -14.49 7.43
CA VAL A 364 -27.94 -13.19 7.45
C VAL A 364 -27.00 -12.12 8.01
N GLN A 365 -26.27 -12.44 9.09
CA GLN A 365 -25.32 -11.53 9.72
C GLN A 365 -24.07 -11.31 8.85
N GLU A 366 -23.63 -12.33 8.13
CA GLU A 366 -22.53 -12.25 7.15
C GLU A 366 -22.86 -11.29 6.01
N LEU A 367 -23.99 -11.48 5.31
CA LEU A 367 -24.40 -10.59 4.22
C LEU A 367 -24.64 -9.14 4.71
N ALA A 368 -25.19 -8.98 5.92
CA ALA A 368 -25.36 -7.66 6.53
C ALA A 368 -24.01 -6.96 6.80
N CYS A 369 -23.01 -7.72 7.25
CA CYS A 369 -21.65 -7.22 7.44
C CYS A 369 -20.98 -6.85 6.11
N GLU A 370 -21.12 -7.69 5.08
CA GLU A 370 -20.59 -7.40 3.74
C GLU A 370 -21.16 -6.09 3.17
N LEU A 371 -22.50 -5.95 3.14
CA LEU A 371 -23.19 -4.76 2.62
C LEU A 371 -22.79 -3.48 3.34
N THR A 372 -22.54 -3.60 4.64
CA THR A 372 -22.04 -2.53 5.48
C THR A 372 -20.65 -2.08 5.05
N MET A 373 -19.72 -3.04 4.91
CA MET A 373 -18.33 -2.78 4.53
C MET A 373 -18.23 -2.20 3.11
N SER A 374 -19.18 -2.53 2.23
CA SER A 374 -19.28 -2.00 0.86
C SER A 374 -19.80 -0.56 0.74
N GLY A 375 -20.07 0.15 1.85
CA GLY A 375 -20.26 1.61 1.80
C GLY A 375 -21.44 2.19 2.59
N LEU A 376 -22.21 1.38 3.32
CA LEU A 376 -23.26 1.87 4.21
C LEU A 376 -22.67 2.28 5.57
N ARG A 377 -22.29 3.56 5.71
CA ARG A 377 -21.75 4.16 6.95
C ARG A 377 -22.82 4.38 8.05
N ALA A 378 -23.65 3.39 8.37
CA ALA A 378 -24.69 3.50 9.40
C ALA A 378 -24.34 2.71 10.67
N HIS A 379 -24.81 3.15 11.85
CA HIS A 379 -24.53 2.55 13.16
C HIS A 379 -24.88 1.03 13.34
N PRO A 380 -25.87 0.42 12.63
CA PRO A 380 -26.15 -1.02 12.72
C PRO A 380 -25.03 -1.92 12.18
N ALA A 381 -24.14 -1.34 11.37
CA ALA A 381 -22.95 -1.94 10.76
C ALA A 381 -22.10 -2.80 11.70
N ARG A 382 -21.76 -2.19 12.84
CA ARG A 382 -20.78 -2.73 13.77
C ARG A 382 -21.34 -3.92 14.55
N GLU A 383 -22.64 -3.87 14.84
CA GLU A 383 -23.35 -4.91 15.58
C GLU A 383 -23.51 -6.17 14.74
N ALA A 384 -23.89 -6.04 13.46
CA ALA A 384 -24.00 -7.18 12.55
C ALA A 384 -22.63 -7.87 12.30
N CYS A 385 -21.58 -7.10 12.06
CA CYS A 385 -20.23 -7.65 11.87
C CYS A 385 -19.69 -8.32 13.14
N GLN A 386 -19.89 -7.71 14.31
CA GLN A 386 -19.50 -8.32 15.58
C GLN A 386 -20.29 -9.61 15.82
N ARG A 387 -21.59 -9.62 15.51
CA ARG A 387 -22.45 -10.78 15.69
C ARG A 387 -22.08 -11.93 14.77
N MET A 388 -21.71 -11.65 13.52
CA MET A 388 -21.19 -12.66 12.61
C MET A 388 -19.95 -13.35 13.19
N VAL A 389 -18.99 -12.58 13.73
CA VAL A 389 -17.77 -13.12 14.36
C VAL A 389 -18.11 -13.97 15.59
N GLU A 390 -19.08 -13.55 16.42
CA GLU A 390 -19.57 -14.33 17.56
C GLU A 390 -20.21 -15.65 17.13
N LEU A 391 -20.93 -15.69 16.00
CA LEU A 391 -21.55 -16.91 15.48
C LEU A 391 -20.52 -17.84 14.82
N ALA A 392 -19.51 -17.29 14.14
CA ALA A 392 -18.41 -18.04 13.53
C ALA A 392 -17.55 -18.80 14.56
N THR A 393 -17.49 -18.29 15.78
CA THR A 393 -16.65 -18.82 16.86
C THR A 393 -17.41 -19.76 17.81
N GLN A 394 -18.71 -19.96 17.61
CA GLN A 394 -19.48 -20.94 18.38
C GLN A 394 -19.18 -22.37 17.90
N PRO A 395 -18.80 -23.30 18.80
CA PRO A 395 -18.57 -24.68 18.41
C PRO A 395 -19.86 -25.28 17.84
N SER A 396 -19.74 -25.89 16.66
CA SER A 396 -20.85 -26.52 15.96
C SER A 396 -21.35 -27.73 16.75
N GLY A 397 -22.34 -27.52 17.63
CA GLY A 397 -23.11 -28.57 18.28
C GLY A 397 -22.67 -28.95 19.70
N SER A 398 -23.56 -28.65 20.64
CA SER A 398 -24.16 -29.68 21.50
C SER A 398 -25.53 -30.02 20.95
#